data_AF-A0A9D8AL94-F1
#
_entry.id   AF-A0A9D8AL94-F1
#
_cell.length_a   1.000
_cell.length_b   1.000
_cell.length_c   1.000
_cell.angle_alpha   90.00
_cell.angle_beta   90.00
_cell.angle_gamma   90.00
#
_symmetry.space_group_name_H-M   'P 1'
#
loop_
_entity.id
_entity.type
_entity.pdbx_description
1 polymer ?
#
loop_
_entity_poly.entity_id
_entity_poly.type
_entity_poly.pdbx_seq_one_letter_code
_entity_poly.pdbx_strand_id
1 'polypeptide(L)'
;MSNNLSRREFLSRGAAGVAAGGAILSSSAASYARIKGANDSINMAIVGIRGRGGSLISNFGKMKNVKLKYLVDVDENLFERRLNQIEEAVGYRPKTETDMRKVFAKKDID
;
A
#
# COMPACT_ATOMS: atom_id res chain seq x y z
N MET A 1 31.00 21.75 -26.90
CA MET A 1 31.15 21.75 -25.43
C MET A 1 29.97 20.99 -24.84
N SER A 2 30.18 19.76 -24.34
CA SER A 2 29.11 18.93 -23.81
C SER A 2 28.76 19.38 -22.39
N ASN A 3 27.54 19.86 -22.21
CA ASN A 3 27.06 20.42 -20.95
C ASN A 3 26.52 19.28 -20.05
N ASN A 4 27.40 18.66 -19.25
CA ASN A 4 27.00 17.63 -18.29
C ASN A 4 26.39 18.26 -17.04
N LEU A 5 25.08 18.52 -17.06
CA LEU A 5 24.33 18.87 -15.86
C LEU A 5 24.37 17.70 -14.87
N SER A 6 25.01 17.91 -13.72
CA SER A 6 25.03 16.88 -12.68
C SER A 6 23.67 16.81 -11.98
N ARG A 7 23.27 15.61 -11.52
CA ARG A 7 22.03 15.40 -10.75
C ARG A 7 21.89 16.36 -9.57
N ARG A 8 23.02 16.74 -8.97
CA ARG A 8 23.09 17.69 -7.85
C ARG A 8 22.75 19.12 -8.28
N GLU A 9 23.19 19.55 -9.45
CA GLU A 9 22.85 20.87 -10.00
C GLU A 9 21.38 20.93 -10.44
N PHE A 10 20.82 19.84 -10.94
CA PHE A 10 19.39 19.76 -11.26
C PHE A 10 18.52 19.88 -10.00
N LEU A 11 18.85 19.14 -8.94
CA LEU A 11 18.14 19.22 -7.66
C LEU A 11 18.32 20.57 -6.97
N SER A 12 19.52 21.15 -7.05
CA SER A 12 19.79 22.49 -6.52
C SER A 12 19.05 23.60 -7.27
N ARG A 13 18.79 23.45 -8.58
CA ARG A 13 17.99 24.40 -9.36
C ARG A 13 16.48 24.22 -9.18
N GLY A 14 16.01 23.02 -8.85
CA GLY A 14 14.59 22.76 -8.53
C GLY A 14 14.10 23.46 -7.26
N ALA A 15 14.99 23.73 -6.30
CA ALA A 15 14.64 24.43 -5.05
C ALA A 15 14.41 25.94 -5.23
N ALA A 16 14.91 26.54 -6.31
CA ALA A 16 14.81 27.99 -6.55
C ALA A 16 13.56 28.40 -7.36
N GLY A 17 12.69 27.45 -7.74
CA GLY A 17 11.51 27.69 -8.58
C GLY A 17 10.20 27.98 -7.82
N VAL A 18 10.21 28.04 -6.49
CA VAL A 18 8.97 28.15 -5.67
C VAL A 18 8.57 29.61 -5.39
N ALA A 19 9.38 30.60 -5.76
CA ALA A 19 9.20 31.98 -5.26
C ALA A 19 8.37 32.94 -6.13
N ALA A 20 7.84 32.56 -7.30
CA ALA A 20 7.08 33.52 -8.11
C ALA A 20 5.98 32.85 -8.95
N GLY A 21 4.78 32.77 -8.40
CA GLY A 21 3.60 32.32 -9.15
C GLY A 21 2.47 31.87 -8.24
N GLY A 22 1.79 32.83 -7.62
CA GLY A 22 0.57 32.57 -6.88
C GLY A 22 -0.48 31.88 -7.76
N ALA A 23 -0.67 30.60 -7.53
CA ALA A 23 -1.95 29.92 -7.68
C ALA A 23 -2.08 29.06 -6.42
N ILE A 24 -2.74 29.62 -5.41
CA ILE A 24 -3.24 28.86 -4.29
C ILE A 24 -4.10 27.76 -4.92
N LEU A 25 -3.55 26.55 -4.93
CA LEU A 25 -4.28 25.33 -5.26
C LEU A 25 -5.54 25.37 -4.40
N SER A 26 -6.68 25.65 -5.02
CA SER A 26 -7.99 25.47 -4.40
C SER A 26 -8.20 23.96 -4.29
N SER A 27 -7.51 23.37 -3.33
CA SER A 27 -7.84 22.08 -2.75
C SER A 27 -9.21 22.27 -2.11
N SER A 28 -10.26 22.15 -2.92
CA SER A 28 -11.65 22.17 -2.46
C SER A 28 -11.76 21.25 -1.24
N ALA A 29 -12.60 21.59 -0.26
CA ALA A 29 -12.84 20.73 0.90
C ALA A 29 -13.23 19.28 0.51
N ALA A 30 -13.71 19.08 -0.73
CA ALA A 30 -13.95 17.77 -1.34
C ALA A 30 -12.66 16.91 -1.53
N SER A 31 -11.47 17.50 -1.65
CA SER A 31 -10.21 16.74 -1.64
C SER A 31 -9.83 16.29 -0.23
N TYR A 32 -10.13 17.07 0.81
CA TYR A 32 -9.99 16.67 2.21
C TYR A 32 -10.99 15.57 2.59
N ALA A 33 -12.21 15.62 2.07
CA ALA A 33 -13.21 14.56 2.25
C ALA A 33 -12.84 13.22 1.57
N ARG A 34 -11.85 13.23 0.66
CA ARG A 34 -11.25 12.02 0.06
C ARG A 34 -9.99 11.53 0.76
N ILE A 35 -9.51 12.24 1.78
CA ILE A 35 -8.51 11.67 2.67
C ILE A 35 -9.29 10.65 3.50
N LYS A 36 -9.14 9.36 3.17
CA LYS A 36 -9.58 8.27 4.05
C LYS A 36 -9.21 8.65 5.48
N GLY A 37 -10.22 8.78 6.32
CA GLY A 37 -10.06 9.40 7.61
C GLY A 37 -8.98 8.68 8.42
N ALA A 38 -8.31 9.38 9.32
CA ALA A 38 -7.34 8.78 10.25
C ALA A 38 -7.93 7.62 11.09
N ASN A 39 -9.27 7.46 11.08
CA ASN A 39 -10.03 6.43 11.78
C ASN A 39 -10.58 5.31 10.88
N ASP A 40 -10.40 5.39 9.55
CA ASP A 40 -10.90 4.35 8.64
C ASP A 40 -9.94 3.17 8.59
N SER A 41 -10.47 1.95 8.76
CA SER A 41 -9.69 0.72 8.60
C SER A 41 -9.38 0.46 7.12
N ILE A 42 -8.12 0.14 6.81
CA ILE A 42 -7.66 -0.16 5.45
C ILE A 42 -7.82 -1.66 5.17
N ASN A 43 -8.54 -2.00 4.10
CA ASN A 43 -8.67 -3.35 3.58
C ASN A 43 -7.49 -3.66 2.64
N MET A 44 -6.57 -4.50 3.10
CA MET A 44 -5.31 -4.78 2.41
C MET A 44 -5.29 -6.20 1.83
N ALA A 45 -4.65 -6.35 0.68
CA ALA A 45 -4.21 -7.63 0.15
C ALA A 45 -2.67 -7.72 0.14
N ILE A 46 -2.14 -8.91 0.42
CA ILE A 46 -0.69 -9.17 0.33
C ILE A 46 -0.43 -10.11 -0.84
N VAL A 47 0.32 -9.63 -1.83
CA VAL A 47 0.75 -10.41 -2.99
C VAL A 47 2.18 -10.91 -2.77
N GLY A 48 2.35 -12.23 -2.83
CA GLY A 48 3.55 -12.95 -2.47
C GLY A 48 3.65 -13.19 -0.96
N ILE A 49 3.51 -14.44 -0.52
CA ILE A 49 3.37 -14.80 0.92
C ILE A 49 4.51 -15.68 1.46
N ARG A 50 5.63 -15.79 0.74
CA ARG A 50 6.86 -16.45 1.21
C ARG A 50 7.60 -15.60 2.26
N GLY A 51 8.93 -15.52 2.22
CA GLY A 51 9.75 -14.92 3.28
C GLY A 51 9.30 -13.50 3.68
N ARG A 52 9.43 -12.54 2.76
CA ARG A 52 9.02 -11.14 3.01
C ARG A 52 7.52 -10.98 3.22
N GLY A 53 6.71 -11.70 2.45
CA GLY A 53 5.25 -11.70 2.61
C GLY A 53 4.82 -12.10 4.02
N GLY A 54 5.47 -13.10 4.62
CA GLY A 54 5.26 -13.47 6.02
C GLY A 54 5.53 -12.34 7.01
N SER A 55 6.59 -11.55 6.78
CA SER A 55 6.87 -10.36 7.60
C SER A 55 5.79 -9.28 7.43
N LEU A 56 5.30 -9.05 6.21
CA LEU A 56 4.20 -8.12 5.96
C LEU A 56 2.93 -8.57 6.67
N ILE A 57 2.59 -9.86 6.57
CA ILE A 57 1.45 -10.47 7.27
C ILE A 57 1.54 -10.22 8.78
N SER A 58 2.70 -10.51 9.39
CA SER A 58 2.89 -10.35 10.84
C SER A 58 2.80 -8.89 11.28
N ASN A 59 3.39 -7.96 10.51
CA ASN A 59 3.42 -6.55 10.85
C ASN A 59 2.05 -5.89 10.66
N PHE A 60 1.42 -6.10 9.50
CA PHE A 60 0.15 -5.45 9.16
C PHE A 60 -1.06 -6.14 9.81
N GLY A 61 -1.03 -7.45 10.02
CA GLY A 61 -2.13 -8.15 10.69
C GLY A 61 -2.40 -7.59 12.09
N LYS A 62 -1.35 -7.23 12.83
CA LYS A 62 -1.46 -6.71 14.20
C LYS A 62 -1.88 -5.24 14.29
N MET A 63 -1.98 -4.52 13.17
CA MET A 63 -2.35 -3.11 13.16
C MET A 63 -3.87 -2.96 13.29
N LYS A 64 -4.32 -2.18 14.27
CA LYS A 64 -5.76 -2.00 14.57
C LYS A 64 -6.57 -1.42 13.41
N ASN A 65 -5.93 -0.64 12.55
CA ASN A 65 -6.54 0.03 11.41
C ASN A 65 -6.26 -0.68 10.07
N VAL A 66 -5.81 -1.94 10.10
CA VAL A 66 -5.59 -2.74 8.87
C VAL A 66 -6.33 -4.06 8.98
N LYS A 67 -7.07 -4.38 7.92
CA LYS A 67 -7.75 -5.66 7.76
C LYS A 67 -7.19 -6.40 6.56
N LEU A 68 -6.51 -7.51 6.80
CA LEU A 68 -5.99 -8.36 5.74
C LEU A 68 -7.15 -9.15 5.12
N LYS A 69 -7.58 -8.76 3.93
CA LYS A 69 -8.71 -9.40 3.23
C LYS A 69 -8.28 -10.54 2.33
N TYR A 70 -7.13 -10.42 1.69
CA TYR A 70 -6.63 -11.42 0.73
C TYR A 70 -5.14 -11.72 0.92
N LEU A 71 -4.80 -13.00 0.85
CA LEU A 71 -3.45 -13.49 0.58
C LEU A 71 -3.39 -13.98 -0.86
N VAL A 72 -2.40 -13.52 -1.62
CA VAL A 72 -2.26 -13.86 -3.03
C VAL A 72 -0.90 -14.48 -3.27
N ASP A 73 -0.86 -15.69 -3.80
CA ASP A 73 0.37 -16.35 -4.23
C ASP A 73 0.04 -17.41 -5.28
N VAL A 74 0.94 -17.65 -6.21
CA VAL A 74 0.77 -18.69 -7.24
C VAL A 74 0.93 -20.10 -6.66
N ASP A 75 1.63 -20.24 -5.54
CA ASP A 75 1.84 -21.51 -4.85
C ASP A 75 0.83 -21.72 -3.72
N GLU A 76 -0.21 -22.50 -4.00
CA GLU A 76 -1.31 -22.78 -3.08
C GLU A 76 -0.86 -23.53 -1.82
N ASN A 77 0.25 -24.26 -1.87
CA ASN A 77 0.79 -25.00 -0.72
C ASN A 77 1.17 -24.09 0.45
N LEU A 78 1.35 -22.79 0.18
CA LEU A 78 1.69 -21.80 1.19
C LEU A 78 0.47 -21.33 2.00
N PHE A 79 -0.74 -21.49 1.47
CA PHE A 79 -1.94 -20.87 2.02
C PHE A 79 -2.29 -21.39 3.41
N GLU A 80 -2.45 -22.69 3.59
CA GLU A 80 -2.89 -23.25 4.87
C GLU A 80 -2.00 -22.84 6.04
N ARG A 81 -0.68 -22.95 5.87
CA ARG A 81 0.27 -22.53 6.89
C ARG A 81 0.14 -21.04 7.22
N ARG A 82 -0.06 -20.18 6.22
CA ARG A 82 -0.18 -18.73 6.43
C ARG A 82 -1.52 -18.33 7.03
N LEU A 83 -2.61 -18.97 6.61
CA LEU A 83 -3.93 -18.73 7.17
C LEU A 83 -3.98 -19.12 8.65
N ASN A 84 -3.40 -20.27 9.02
CA ASN A 84 -3.30 -20.69 10.42
C ASN A 84 -2.51 -19.66 11.26
N GLN A 85 -1.38 -19.17 10.74
CA GLN A 85 -0.58 -18.13 11.41
C GLN A 85 -1.37 -16.83 11.63
N ILE A 86 -2.18 -16.42 10.66
CA ILE A 86 -2.99 -15.21 10.77
C ILE A 86 -4.13 -15.43 11.77
N GLU A 87 -4.84 -16.54 11.65
CA GLU A 87 -5.95 -16.87 12.55
C GLU A 87 -5.51 -16.91 14.01
N GLU A 88 -4.35 -17.53 14.30
CA GLU A 88 -3.76 -17.53 15.64
C GLU A 88 -3.38 -16.12 16.13
N ALA A 89 -2.87 -15.26 15.24
CA ALA A 89 -2.38 -13.94 15.62
C ALA A 89 -3.48 -12.88 15.75
N VAL A 90 -4.56 -12.95 14.95
CA VAL A 90 -5.58 -11.90 14.84
C VAL A 90 -7.03 -12.41 14.94
N GLY A 91 -7.25 -13.72 15.03
CA GLY A 91 -8.58 -14.30 15.27
C GLY A 91 -9.50 -14.36 14.04
N TYR A 92 -8.96 -14.17 12.84
CA TYR A 92 -9.74 -14.31 11.60
C TYR A 92 -8.88 -14.86 10.45
N ARG A 93 -9.54 -15.44 9.43
CA ARG A 93 -8.89 -15.95 8.22
C ARG A 93 -9.17 -15.03 7.01
N PRO A 94 -8.13 -14.46 6.37
CA PRO A 94 -8.27 -13.82 5.06
C PRO A 94 -8.68 -14.82 3.98
N LYS A 95 -9.19 -14.32 2.85
CA LYS A 95 -9.39 -15.15 1.65
C LYS A 95 -8.05 -15.38 0.94
N THR A 96 -8.00 -16.41 0.10
CA THR A 96 -6.84 -16.70 -0.74
C THR A 96 -7.20 -16.54 -2.20
N GLU A 97 -6.22 -16.22 -3.03
CA GLU A 97 -6.37 -16.16 -4.48
C GLU A 97 -5.03 -16.47 -5.15
N THR A 98 -5.03 -17.16 -6.28
CA THR A 98 -3.79 -17.45 -7.03
C THR A 98 -3.44 -16.38 -8.05
N ASP A 99 -4.44 -15.61 -8.49
CA ASP A 99 -4.31 -14.57 -9.49
C ASP A 99 -4.54 -13.17 -8.90
N MET A 100 -3.48 -12.36 -8.86
CA MET A 100 -3.53 -10.99 -8.37
C MET A 100 -4.53 -10.10 -9.12
N ARG A 101 -4.81 -10.38 -10.40
CA ARG A 101 -5.74 -9.57 -11.21
C ARG A 101 -7.16 -9.62 -10.68
N LYS A 102 -7.57 -10.76 -10.12
CA LYS A 102 -8.89 -10.92 -9.49
C LYS A 102 -9.02 -10.09 -8.22
N VAL A 103 -7.92 -9.89 -7.50
CA VAL A 103 -7.87 -9.04 -6.30
C VAL A 103 -7.84 -7.56 -6.67
N PHE A 104 -7.10 -7.18 -7.71
CA PHE A 104 -7.11 -5.79 -8.20
C PHE A 104 -8.48 -5.35 -8.74
N ALA A 105 -9.30 -6.29 -9.19
CA ALA A 105 -10.69 -6.01 -9.59
C ALA A 105 -11.65 -5.80 -8.40
N LYS A 106 -11.21 -6.05 -7.16
CA LYS A 106 -12.04 -5.88 -5.97
C LYS A 106 -12.06 -4.42 -5.53
N LYS A 107 -13.27 -3.83 -5.54
CA LYS A 107 -13.49 -2.45 -5.08
C LYS A 107 -13.39 -2.28 -3.56
N ASP A 108 -13.43 -3.38 -2.81
CA ASP A 108 -13.31 -3.37 -1.35
C ASP A 108 -11.86 -3.57 -0.87
N ILE A 109 -10.89 -3.53 -1.78
CA ILE A 109 -9.46 -3.45 -1.51
C ILE A 109 -8.97 -2.04 -1.80
N ASP A 110 -8.10 -1.57 -0.92
CA ASP A 110 -7.72 -0.16 -0.78
C ASP A 110 -6.35 0.18 -1.34
#